data_AF-A0A6N7HGC9-F1
#
_entry.id   AF-A0A6N7HGC9-F1
#
_cell.length_a   1.000
_cell.length_b   1.000
_cell.length_c   1.000
_cell.angle_alpha   90.00
_cell.angle_beta   90.00
_cell.angle_gamma   90.00
#
_symmetry.space_group_name_H-M   'P 1'
#
loop_
_entity.id
_entity.type
_entity.pdbx_description
1 polymer ?
#
loop_
_entity_poly.entity_id
_entity_poly.type
_entity_poly.pdbx_seq_one_letter_code
_entity_poly.pdbx_strand_id
1 'polypeptide(L)'
;MIGHVVVCHGSDSESHESVAVWHVDTNGIGTGAWVMPITMSDPDLSIARKLLQLVRQRAIVGWDPTRAVAILTALGEAASLTTPDWSRSTVALPDALGEIGLTRSAYEKRTIDEQLVKSNIVSIEWPVELPEQVPATEDDFWQECHLVLPQASPVAQAALRTTMLVSWSVQRWRETMTALGRRDYLKTTFGRQRRLPPRWETRLADAYVQVPPHPYSGATVQR
;
A
#
# COMPACT_ATOMS: atom_id res chain seq x y z
N MET A 1 -7.72 -2.23 -12.80
CA MET A 1 -8.08 -2.04 -11.37
C MET A 1 -7.01 -1.15 -10.75
N ILE A 2 -7.36 -0.03 -10.12
CA ILE A 2 -6.41 0.86 -9.45
C ILE A 2 -6.15 0.34 -8.04
N GLY A 3 -4.88 0.25 -7.64
CA GLY A 3 -4.54 -0.18 -6.30
C GLY A 3 -3.06 -0.43 -6.09
N HIS A 4 -2.79 -1.26 -5.11
CA HIS A 4 -1.52 -1.53 -4.52
C HIS A 4 -1.12 -2.97 -4.74
N VAL A 5 0.16 -3.23 -4.54
CA VAL A 5 0.70 -4.57 -4.50
C VAL A 5 1.66 -4.70 -3.33
N VAL A 6 1.52 -5.80 -2.59
CA VAL A 6 2.49 -6.29 -1.63
C VAL A 6 3.30 -7.37 -2.31
N VAL A 7 4.64 -7.26 -2.25
CA VAL A 7 5.56 -8.25 -2.80
C VAL A 7 6.48 -8.74 -1.69
N CYS A 8 6.46 -10.03 -1.45
CA CYS A 8 7.36 -10.68 -0.50
C CYS A 8 8.14 -11.80 -1.19
N HIS A 9 9.36 -12.03 -0.72
CA HIS A 9 10.25 -13.06 -1.22
C HIS A 9 10.67 -13.96 -0.06
N GLY A 10 10.62 -15.28 -0.25
CA GLY A 10 10.96 -16.26 0.77
C GLY A 10 10.55 -17.68 0.37
N SER A 11 10.56 -18.61 1.31
CA SER A 11 10.22 -20.00 1.05
C SER A 11 8.71 -20.27 1.05
N ASP A 12 8.25 -21.15 0.17
CA ASP A 12 6.89 -21.71 0.21
C ASP A 12 6.77 -22.90 1.18
N SER A 13 5.65 -23.64 1.12
CA SER A 13 5.41 -24.82 1.97
C SER A 13 6.30 -26.02 1.63
N GLU A 14 6.89 -26.05 0.44
CA GLU A 14 7.78 -27.09 -0.05
C GLU A 14 9.26 -26.68 0.09
N SER A 15 9.54 -25.55 0.76
CA SER A 15 10.86 -24.95 0.92
C SER A 15 11.50 -24.46 -0.39
N HIS A 16 10.71 -24.28 -1.45
CA HIS A 16 11.17 -23.66 -2.68
C HIS A 16 11.23 -22.14 -2.53
N GLU A 17 12.26 -21.52 -3.10
CA GLU A 17 12.36 -20.06 -3.21
C GLU A 17 11.19 -19.54 -4.04
N SER A 18 10.44 -18.59 -3.50
CA SER A 18 9.16 -18.17 -4.05
C SER A 18 8.92 -16.68 -3.86
N VAL A 19 8.13 -16.10 -4.75
CA VAL A 19 7.63 -14.72 -4.65
C VAL A 19 6.12 -14.74 -4.43
N ALA A 20 5.70 -14.05 -3.38
CA ALA A 20 4.30 -13.77 -3.07
C ALA A 20 3.90 -12.38 -3.58
N VAL A 21 2.78 -12.29 -4.29
CA VAL A 21 2.20 -11.04 -4.80
C VAL A 21 0.75 -10.94 -4.35
N TRP A 22 0.41 -9.91 -3.59
CA TRP A 22 -0.94 -9.63 -3.09
C TRP A 22 -1.43 -8.30 -3.61
N HIS A 23 -2.58 -8.28 -4.27
CA HIS A 23 -3.22 -7.05 -4.72
C HIS A 23 -4.16 -6.51 -3.64
N VAL A 24 -4.07 -5.21 -3.40
CA VAL A 24 -4.94 -4.50 -2.45
C VAL A 24 -5.55 -3.29 -3.16
N ASP A 25 -6.86 -3.10 -3.08
CA ASP A 25 -7.50 -1.94 -3.70
C ASP A 25 -7.25 -0.63 -2.91
N THR A 26 -7.83 0.48 -3.36
CA THR A 26 -7.73 1.77 -2.67
C THR A 26 -8.53 1.85 -1.36
N ASN A 27 -9.33 0.84 -1.06
CA ASN A 27 -10.09 0.73 0.19
C ASN A 27 -9.37 -0.16 1.21
N GLY A 28 -8.19 -0.69 0.87
CA GLY A 28 -7.47 -1.62 1.72
C GLY A 28 -7.99 -3.06 1.62
N ILE A 29 -8.78 -3.41 0.62
CA ILE A 29 -9.36 -4.75 0.47
C ILE A 29 -8.45 -5.60 -0.43
N GLY A 30 -8.10 -6.81 0.02
CA GLY A 30 -7.39 -7.79 -0.80
C GLY A 30 -8.22 -8.23 -1.99
N THR A 31 -7.66 -8.16 -3.21
CA THR A 31 -8.38 -8.45 -4.47
C THR A 31 -7.79 -9.59 -5.28
N GLY A 32 -6.61 -10.09 -4.90
CA GLY A 32 -5.96 -11.22 -5.56
C GLY A 32 -4.65 -11.58 -4.89
N ALA A 33 -4.26 -12.85 -4.99
CA ALA A 33 -3.08 -13.40 -4.34
C ALA A 33 -2.43 -14.45 -5.24
N TRP A 34 -1.10 -14.41 -5.34
CA TRP A 34 -0.30 -15.38 -6.07
C TRP A 34 0.96 -15.71 -5.29
N VAL A 35 1.30 -17.00 -5.21
CA VAL A 35 2.61 -17.47 -4.76
C VAL A 35 3.18 -18.26 -5.93
N MET A 36 4.36 -17.88 -6.40
CA MET A 36 5.00 -18.55 -7.52
C MET A 36 6.43 -18.93 -7.14
N PRO A 37 6.84 -20.19 -7.36
CA PRO A 37 8.24 -20.56 -7.21
C PRO A 37 9.06 -19.78 -8.24
N ILE A 38 10.22 -19.29 -7.82
CA ILE A 38 11.15 -18.60 -8.70
C ILE A 38 12.46 -19.36 -8.76
N THR A 39 12.89 -19.66 -9.98
CA THR A 39 14.22 -20.20 -10.25
C THR A 39 14.88 -19.26 -11.24
N MET A 40 15.85 -18.46 -10.78
CA MET A 40 16.54 -17.50 -11.65
C MET A 40 17.38 -18.15 -12.75
N SER A 41 17.65 -19.46 -12.61
CA SER A 41 18.36 -20.28 -13.58
C SER A 41 17.45 -20.97 -14.61
N ASP A 42 16.13 -20.78 -14.52
CA ASP A 42 15.19 -21.41 -15.44
C ASP A 42 15.30 -20.76 -16.83
N PRO A 43 15.54 -21.54 -17.91
CA PRO A 43 15.51 -20.99 -19.27
C PRO A 43 14.14 -20.43 -19.66
N ASP A 44 13.04 -20.94 -19.08
CA ASP A 44 11.70 -20.40 -19.28
C ASP A 44 11.36 -19.36 -18.20
N LEU A 45 11.74 -18.11 -18.48
CA LEU A 45 11.45 -16.97 -17.61
C LEU A 45 9.97 -16.50 -17.65
N SER A 46 9.04 -17.39 -18.02
CA SER A 46 7.61 -17.12 -18.09
C SER A 46 7.03 -16.67 -16.74
N ILE A 47 7.49 -17.26 -15.63
CA ILE A 47 7.07 -16.88 -14.28
C ILE A 47 7.51 -15.44 -13.94
N ALA A 48 8.76 -15.09 -14.21
CA ALA A 48 9.28 -13.74 -13.96
C ALA A 48 8.46 -12.68 -14.73
N ARG A 49 8.17 -12.94 -16.02
CA ARG A 49 7.32 -12.05 -16.83
C ARG A 49 5.91 -11.91 -16.25
N LYS A 50 5.32 -13.02 -15.77
CA LYS A 50 3.99 -13.03 -15.14
C LYS A 50 3.98 -12.21 -13.85
N LEU A 51 4.98 -12.35 -12.99
CA LEU A 51 5.12 -11.58 -11.75
C LEU A 51 5.23 -10.08 -12.02
N LEU A 52 6.10 -9.68 -12.96
CA LEU A 52 6.25 -8.27 -13.36
C LEU A 52 4.95 -7.70 -13.93
N GLN A 53 4.18 -8.50 -14.68
CA GLN A 53 2.90 -8.10 -15.23
C GLN A 53 1.82 -7.92 -14.15
N LEU A 54 1.85 -8.71 -13.07
CA LEU A 54 0.93 -8.55 -11.93
C LEU A 54 1.16 -7.22 -11.19
N VAL A 55 2.43 -6.84 -11.02
CA VAL A 55 2.85 -5.62 -10.29
C VAL A 55 2.70 -4.34 -11.13
N ARG A 56 2.59 -4.48 -12.44
CA ARG A 56 2.48 -3.36 -13.39
C ARG A 56 1.31 -2.43 -13.06
N GLN A 57 1.56 -1.12 -13.09
CA GLN A 57 0.58 -0.07 -12.76
C GLN A 57 0.01 -0.17 -11.33
N ARG A 58 0.81 -0.61 -10.37
CA ARG A 58 0.43 -0.64 -8.94
C ARG A 58 1.52 0.03 -8.12
N ALA A 59 1.11 0.73 -7.07
CA ALA A 59 2.07 1.18 -6.06
C ALA A 59 2.50 -0.02 -5.21
N ILE A 60 3.80 -0.16 -4.99
CA ILE A 60 4.39 -1.22 -4.16
C ILE A 60 4.34 -0.75 -2.72
N VAL A 61 3.69 -1.51 -1.85
CA VAL A 61 3.50 -1.14 -0.45
C VAL A 61 4.15 -2.18 0.45
N GLY A 62 4.87 -1.70 1.46
CA GLY A 62 5.49 -2.54 2.47
C GLY A 62 5.91 -1.74 3.69
N TRP A 63 6.35 -2.43 4.75
CA TRP A 63 7.04 -1.76 5.86
C TRP A 63 8.33 -1.10 5.38
N ASP A 64 9.17 -1.89 4.71
CA ASP A 64 10.30 -1.44 3.91
C ASP A 64 10.15 -1.97 2.47
N PRO A 65 9.71 -1.13 1.51
CA PRO A 65 9.48 -1.56 0.14
C PRO A 65 10.78 -1.79 -0.65
N THR A 66 11.96 -1.51 -0.09
CA THR A 66 13.26 -1.64 -0.78
C THR A 66 13.51 -3.08 -1.22
N ARG A 67 13.18 -4.06 -0.36
CA ARG A 67 13.33 -5.49 -0.69
C ARG A 67 12.44 -5.90 -1.87
N ALA A 68 11.20 -5.39 -1.90
CA ALA A 68 10.28 -5.61 -3.01
C ALA A 68 10.81 -5.00 -4.33
N VAL A 69 11.36 -3.79 -4.27
CA VAL A 69 11.99 -3.16 -5.45
C VAL A 69 13.19 -3.97 -5.95
N ALA A 70 14.04 -4.45 -5.05
CA ALA A 70 15.21 -5.25 -5.41
C ALA A 70 14.81 -6.55 -6.14
N ILE A 71 13.84 -7.31 -5.63
CA ILE A 71 13.40 -8.55 -6.28
C ILE A 71 12.74 -8.30 -7.63
N LEU A 72 11.92 -7.24 -7.76
CA LEU A 72 11.30 -6.88 -9.03
C LEU A 72 12.32 -6.41 -10.08
N THR A 73 13.38 -5.75 -9.64
CA THR A 73 14.48 -5.34 -10.52
C THR A 73 15.24 -6.57 -11.01
N ALA A 74 15.60 -7.49 -10.12
CA ALA A 74 16.27 -8.75 -10.47
C ALA A 74 15.43 -9.62 -11.42
N LEU A 75 14.12 -9.72 -11.20
CA LEU A 75 13.21 -10.43 -12.11
C LEU A 75 13.17 -9.76 -13.50
N GLY A 76 13.22 -8.44 -13.56
CA GLY A 76 13.28 -7.67 -14.81
C GLY A 76 14.56 -7.93 -15.60
N GLU A 77 15.70 -7.87 -14.91
CA GLU A 77 17.02 -8.14 -15.48
C GLU A 77 17.12 -9.57 -16.01
N ALA A 78 16.72 -10.56 -15.20
CA ALA A 78 16.70 -11.96 -15.61
C ALA A 78 15.85 -12.13 -16.89
N ALA A 79 14.63 -11.59 -16.90
CA ALA A 79 13.70 -11.66 -18.03
C ALA A 79 14.11 -10.80 -19.24
N SER A 80 15.23 -10.06 -19.17
CA SER A 80 15.66 -9.09 -20.18
C SER A 80 14.56 -8.09 -20.56
N LEU A 81 13.79 -7.64 -19.56
CA LEU A 81 12.70 -6.69 -19.71
C LEU A 81 13.10 -5.32 -19.19
N THR A 82 12.75 -4.27 -19.94
CA THR A 82 12.80 -2.90 -19.42
C THR A 82 11.72 -2.74 -18.35
N THR A 83 12.14 -2.55 -17.11
CA THR A 83 11.27 -2.25 -15.98
C THR A 83 11.15 -0.75 -15.75
N PRO A 84 10.00 -0.26 -15.24
CA PRO A 84 9.91 1.09 -14.74
C PRO A 84 10.79 1.26 -13.50
N ASP A 85 11.09 2.52 -13.15
CA ASP A 85 11.72 2.85 -11.87
C ASP A 85 10.73 2.64 -10.72
N TRP A 86 10.68 1.40 -10.22
CA TRP A 86 9.78 0.96 -9.16
C TRP A 86 9.86 1.82 -7.89
N SER A 87 11.03 2.42 -7.61
CA SER A 87 11.27 3.23 -6.40
C SER A 87 10.38 4.46 -6.32
N ARG A 88 9.95 5.01 -7.46
CA ARG A 88 9.05 6.17 -7.48
C ARG A 88 7.60 5.80 -7.15
N SER A 89 7.26 4.51 -7.21
CA SER A 89 5.93 3.97 -6.95
C SER A 89 5.84 3.21 -5.64
N THR A 90 6.80 3.37 -4.73
CA THR A 90 6.78 2.72 -3.42
C THR A 90 6.08 3.56 -2.36
N VAL A 91 5.41 2.87 -1.44
CA VAL A 91 4.82 3.45 -0.22
C VAL A 91 5.36 2.66 0.97
N ALA A 92 6.05 3.36 1.87
CA ALA A 92 6.42 2.83 3.17
C ALA A 92 5.26 3.04 4.16
N LEU A 93 4.83 1.97 4.83
CA LEU A 93 3.77 2.05 5.84
C LEU A 93 4.08 3.02 6.99
N PRO A 94 5.31 3.09 7.54
CA PRO A 94 5.67 4.09 8.56
C PRO A 94 5.37 5.53 8.13
N ASP A 95 5.69 5.89 6.88
CA ASP A 95 5.43 7.24 6.35
C ASP A 95 3.93 7.54 6.26
N ALA A 96 3.14 6.55 5.83
CA ALA A 96 1.70 6.68 5.76
C ALA A 96 1.09 6.86 7.15
N LEU A 97 1.54 6.09 8.15
CA LEU A 97 1.08 6.23 9.54
C LEU A 97 1.43 7.60 10.12
N GLY A 98 2.66 8.08 9.88
CA GLY A 98 3.07 9.42 10.28
C GLY A 98 2.19 10.51 9.66
N GLU A 99 1.85 10.39 8.37
CA GLU A 99 0.95 11.34 7.68
C GLU A 99 -0.48 11.31 8.27
N ILE A 100 -1.01 10.13 8.60
CA ILE A 100 -2.32 10.00 9.26
C ILE A 100 -2.27 10.65 10.66
N GLY A 101 -1.23 10.37 11.45
CA GLY A 101 -1.05 10.94 12.78
C GLY A 101 -1.01 12.47 12.77
N LEU A 102 -0.15 13.04 11.92
CA LEU A 102 -0.06 14.50 11.74
C LEU A 102 -1.40 15.12 11.32
N THR A 103 -2.15 14.44 10.46
CA THR A 103 -3.47 14.89 10.03
C THR A 103 -4.49 14.86 11.18
N ARG A 104 -4.51 13.80 11.99
CA ARG A 104 -5.38 13.69 13.17
C ARG A 104 -5.09 14.81 14.18
N SER A 105 -3.82 15.03 14.51
CA SER A 105 -3.41 16.11 15.41
C SER A 105 -3.77 17.50 14.88
N ALA A 106 -3.67 17.72 13.56
CA ALA A 106 -4.11 18.97 12.95
C ALA A 106 -5.63 19.20 13.09
N TYR A 107 -6.42 18.13 12.95
CA TYR A 107 -7.88 18.20 13.13
C TYR A 107 -8.25 18.49 14.58
N GLU A 108 -7.64 17.80 15.53
CA GLU A 108 -7.83 18.02 16.96
C GLU A 108 -7.50 19.46 17.35
N LYS A 109 -6.34 19.96 16.93
CA LYS A 109 -5.93 21.35 17.16
C LYS A 109 -6.97 22.33 16.61
N ARG A 110 -7.41 22.13 15.36
CA ARG A 110 -8.42 23.00 14.75
C ARG A 110 -9.76 22.93 15.47
N THR A 111 -10.14 21.77 16.01
CA THR A 111 -11.34 21.59 16.84
C THR A 111 -11.22 22.35 18.16
N ILE A 112 -10.07 22.32 18.83
CA ILE A 112 -9.80 23.12 20.02
C ILE A 112 -9.93 24.62 19.71
N ASP A 113 -9.33 25.09 18.61
CA ASP A 113 -9.46 26.48 18.19
C ASP A 113 -10.93 26.88 17.93
N GLU A 114 -11.73 25.98 17.35
CA GLU A 114 -13.17 26.23 17.14
C GLU A 114 -13.95 26.25 18.46
N GLN A 115 -13.58 25.42 19.45
CA GLN A 115 -14.21 25.39 20.77
C GLN A 115 -14.04 26.72 21.53
N LEU A 116 -12.92 27.41 21.33
CA LEU A 116 -12.69 28.75 21.90
C LEU A 116 -13.64 29.80 21.32
N VAL A 117 -14.11 29.61 20.10
CA VAL A 117 -15.07 30.51 19.43
C VAL A 117 -16.51 30.07 19.67
N LYS A 118 -16.76 28.76 19.78
CA LYS A 118 -18.09 28.14 19.91
C LYS A 118 -18.08 27.04 20.96
N SER A 119 -18.76 27.27 22.07
CA SER A 119 -18.79 26.34 23.21
C SER A 119 -19.53 25.02 22.96
N ASN A 120 -20.33 24.91 21.89
CA ASN A 120 -21.09 23.70 21.56
C ASN A 120 -20.34 22.71 20.66
N ILE A 121 -19.06 22.96 20.35
CA ILE A 121 -18.26 22.06 19.52
C ILE A 121 -17.74 20.90 20.37
N VAL A 122 -18.13 19.68 20.02
CA VAL A 122 -17.65 18.46 20.68
C VAL A 122 -16.27 18.08 20.14
N SER A 123 -15.38 17.63 21.03
CA SER A 123 -14.06 17.10 20.70
C SER A 123 -14.13 15.93 19.71
N ILE A 124 -13.04 15.68 19.00
CA ILE A 124 -12.96 14.51 18.13
C ILE A 124 -12.62 13.29 18.99
N GLU A 125 -13.39 12.22 18.83
CA GLU A 125 -13.09 10.91 19.40
C GLU A 125 -12.74 9.96 18.26
N TRP A 126 -11.60 9.29 18.35
CA TRP A 126 -11.16 8.32 17.36
C TRP A 126 -11.68 6.93 17.70
N PRO A 127 -12.30 6.20 16.75
CA PRO A 127 -12.76 4.83 17.02
C PRO A 127 -11.63 3.88 17.39
N VAL A 128 -10.44 4.12 16.82
CA VAL A 128 -9.22 3.36 17.09
C VAL A 128 -8.08 4.36 17.18
N GLU A 129 -7.34 4.30 18.28
CA GLU A 129 -6.16 5.13 18.48
C GLU A 129 -5.04 4.72 17.53
N LEU A 130 -4.22 5.71 17.16
CA LEU A 130 -2.95 5.42 16.51
C LEU A 130 -1.89 5.17 17.56
N PRO A 131 -0.83 4.41 17.23
CA PRO A 131 0.38 4.39 18.03
C PRO A 131 0.87 5.81 18.29
N GLU A 132 1.23 6.12 19.54
CA GLU A 132 1.74 7.45 19.93
C GLU A 132 3.01 7.79 19.15
N GLN A 133 3.83 6.78 18.89
CA GLN A 133 5.02 6.85 18.04
C GLN A 133 4.87 5.83 16.92
N VAL A 134 5.35 6.17 15.72
CA VAL A 134 5.41 5.20 14.63
C VAL A 134 6.32 4.06 15.07
N PRO A 135 5.85 2.80 15.07
CA PRO A 135 6.67 1.68 15.54
C PRO A 135 7.95 1.55 14.72
N ALA A 136 9.01 1.02 15.33
CA ALA A 136 10.30 0.88 14.67
C ALA A 136 10.32 -0.28 13.67
N THR A 137 9.58 -1.35 13.95
CA THR A 137 9.54 -2.55 13.13
C THR A 137 8.12 -2.96 12.75
N GLU A 138 8.01 -3.73 11.66
CA GLU A 138 6.75 -4.35 11.24
C GLU A 138 6.19 -5.28 12.34
N ASP A 139 7.09 -5.91 13.09
CA ASP A 139 6.72 -6.79 14.19
C ASP A 139 6.04 -6.04 15.33
N ASP A 140 6.61 -4.92 15.75
CA ASP A 140 6.04 -4.07 16.80
C ASP A 140 4.66 -3.57 16.37
N PHE A 141 4.56 -3.04 15.14
CA PHE A 141 3.30 -2.51 14.63
C PHE A 141 2.20 -3.58 14.53
N TRP A 142 2.57 -4.80 14.14
CA TRP A 142 1.63 -5.91 14.10
C TRP A 142 1.04 -6.23 15.48
N GLN A 143 1.87 -6.23 16.52
CA GLN A 143 1.40 -6.51 17.89
C GLN A 143 0.43 -5.43 18.37
N GLU A 144 0.71 -4.17 18.08
CA GLU A 144 -0.15 -3.03 18.44
C GLU A 144 -1.50 -3.06 17.69
N CYS A 145 -1.53 -3.58 16.47
CA CYS A 145 -2.77 -3.70 15.70
C CYS A 145 -3.67 -4.85 16.17
N HIS A 146 -3.19 -5.72 17.07
CA HIS A 146 -3.90 -6.90 17.59
C HIS A 146 -4.50 -7.79 16.48
N LEU A 147 -3.74 -7.99 15.39
CA LEU A 147 -4.18 -8.76 14.23
C LEU A 147 -3.92 -10.25 14.40
N VAL A 148 -4.85 -11.08 13.91
CA VAL A 148 -4.71 -12.54 13.90
C VAL A 148 -4.21 -12.99 12.54
N LEU A 149 -3.03 -13.61 12.50
CA LEU A 149 -2.43 -14.07 11.25
C LEU A 149 -3.05 -15.40 10.81
N PRO A 150 -3.58 -15.51 9.57
CA PRO A 150 -4.02 -16.79 9.03
C PRO A 150 -2.85 -17.75 8.80
N GLN A 151 -3.12 -19.06 8.91
CA GLN A 151 -2.16 -20.09 8.55
C GLN A 151 -1.94 -20.10 7.02
N ALA A 152 -0.69 -20.04 6.58
CA ALA A 152 -0.28 -20.12 5.17
C ALA A 152 1.18 -20.58 5.06
N SER A 153 1.74 -20.69 3.85
CA SER A 153 3.20 -20.88 3.68
C SER A 153 3.98 -19.65 4.18
N PRO A 154 5.27 -19.76 4.54
CA PRO A 154 6.03 -18.64 5.12
C PRO A 154 6.00 -17.36 4.28
N VAL A 155 6.26 -17.46 2.96
CA VAL A 155 6.22 -16.30 2.06
C VAL A 155 4.81 -15.71 1.90
N ALA A 156 3.77 -16.56 1.93
CA ALA A 156 2.38 -16.12 1.89
C ALA A 156 1.95 -15.45 3.19
N GLN A 157 2.42 -15.96 4.35
CA GLN A 157 2.20 -15.34 5.65
C GLN A 157 2.80 -13.93 5.71
N ALA A 158 4.03 -13.76 5.21
CA ALA A 158 4.67 -12.45 5.13
C ALA A 158 3.82 -11.46 4.29
N ALA A 159 3.39 -11.87 3.10
CA ALA A 159 2.57 -11.02 2.23
C ALA A 159 1.18 -10.71 2.83
N LEU A 160 0.53 -11.70 3.46
CA LEU A 160 -0.74 -11.53 4.16
C LEU A 160 -0.60 -10.55 5.32
N ARG A 161 0.46 -10.70 6.12
CA ARG A 161 0.76 -9.82 7.25
C ARG A 161 0.82 -8.37 6.81
N THR A 162 1.70 -8.06 5.85
CA THR A 162 1.84 -6.72 5.30
C THR A 162 0.53 -6.23 4.67
N THR A 163 -0.22 -7.10 3.97
CA THR A 163 -1.54 -6.76 3.41
C THR A 163 -2.52 -6.33 4.49
N MET A 164 -2.58 -7.03 5.63
CA MET A 164 -3.47 -6.66 6.72
C MET A 164 -3.06 -5.34 7.39
N LEU A 165 -1.75 -5.05 7.49
CA LEU A 165 -1.26 -3.76 7.96
C LEU A 165 -1.61 -2.62 6.99
N VAL A 166 -1.55 -2.86 5.68
CA VAL A 166 -2.08 -1.95 4.66
C VAL A 166 -3.57 -1.70 4.87
N SER A 167 -4.38 -2.76 4.99
CA SER A 167 -5.81 -2.65 5.24
C SER A 167 -6.12 -1.82 6.48
N TRP A 168 -5.41 -2.09 7.58
CA TRP A 168 -5.56 -1.38 8.84
C TRP A 168 -5.24 0.12 8.68
N SER A 169 -4.13 0.44 8.00
CA SER A 169 -3.69 1.82 7.76
C SER A 169 -4.68 2.60 6.89
N VAL A 170 -5.18 1.99 5.81
CA VAL A 170 -6.22 2.61 4.96
C VAL A 170 -7.50 2.84 5.77
N GLN A 171 -7.89 1.91 6.65
CA GLN A 171 -9.06 2.09 7.50
C GLN A 171 -8.89 3.27 8.49
N ARG A 172 -7.71 3.44 9.10
CA ARG A 172 -7.43 4.61 9.96
C ARG A 172 -7.49 5.94 9.20
N TRP A 173 -7.03 5.96 7.95
CA TRP A 173 -7.19 7.12 7.09
C TRP A 173 -8.67 7.42 6.80
N ARG A 174 -9.48 6.40 6.49
CA ARG A 174 -10.93 6.58 6.23
C ARG A 174 -11.68 7.13 7.44
N GLU A 175 -11.33 6.70 8.64
CA GLU A 175 -11.87 7.27 9.89
C GLU A 175 -11.50 8.75 10.02
N THR A 176 -10.25 9.09 9.72
CA THR A 176 -9.75 10.48 9.69
C THR A 176 -10.55 11.32 8.70
N MET A 177 -10.77 10.82 7.48
CA MET A 177 -11.60 11.50 6.48
C MET A 177 -13.07 11.59 6.87
N THR A 178 -13.60 10.61 7.62
CA THR A 178 -14.97 10.67 8.14
C THR A 178 -15.13 11.81 9.15
N ALA A 179 -14.15 12.04 10.01
CA ALA A 179 -14.14 13.17 10.93
C ALA A 179 -14.16 14.52 10.19
N LEU A 180 -13.37 14.64 9.11
CA LEU A 180 -13.40 15.79 8.19
C LEU A 180 -14.79 15.99 7.59
N GLY A 181 -15.37 14.94 6.99
CA GLY A 181 -16.65 15.02 6.27
C GLY A 181 -17.82 15.49 7.13
N ARG A 182 -17.83 15.12 8.42
CA ARG A 182 -18.88 15.44 9.39
C ARG A 182 -18.82 16.87 9.95
N ARG A 183 -17.75 17.64 9.70
CA ARG A 183 -17.51 18.95 10.35
C ARG A 183 -17.18 20.03 9.32
N ASP A 184 -18.07 21.00 9.14
CA ASP A 184 -17.92 22.05 8.13
C ASP A 184 -16.67 22.90 8.33
N TYR A 185 -16.33 23.26 9.58
CA TYR A 185 -15.14 24.06 9.87
C TYR A 185 -13.82 23.34 9.50
N LEU A 186 -13.78 22.01 9.62
CA LEU A 186 -12.65 21.22 9.15
C LEU A 186 -12.59 21.21 7.63
N LYS A 187 -13.72 21.01 6.94
CA LYS A 187 -13.77 21.05 5.46
C LYS A 187 -13.33 22.39 4.89
N THR A 188 -13.74 23.50 5.50
CA THR A 188 -13.29 24.85 5.11
C THR A 188 -11.78 25.01 5.25
N THR A 189 -11.18 24.38 6.28
CA THR A 189 -9.74 24.53 6.59
C THR A 189 -8.86 23.57 5.77
N PHE A 190 -9.26 22.30 5.67
CA PHE A 190 -8.43 21.21 5.12
C PHE A 190 -8.91 20.71 3.75
N GLY A 191 -10.03 21.23 3.26
CA GLY A 191 -10.58 20.92 1.94
C GLY A 191 -11.43 19.65 1.92
N ARG A 192 -11.39 18.95 0.77
CA ARG A 192 -12.24 17.79 0.49
C ARG A 192 -11.62 16.49 1.01
N GLN A 193 -12.49 15.51 1.27
CA GLN A 193 -12.08 14.15 1.59
C GLN A 193 -11.26 13.53 0.45
N ARG A 194 -10.25 12.75 0.81
CA ARG A 194 -9.39 11.98 -0.12
C ARG A 194 -9.52 10.49 0.18
N ARG A 195 -9.17 9.63 -0.78
CA ARG A 195 -9.30 8.17 -0.61
C ARG A 195 -8.14 7.57 0.16
N LEU A 196 -6.94 8.10 -0.05
CA LEU A 196 -5.70 7.67 0.63
C LEU A 196 -4.92 8.90 1.13
N PRO A 197 -3.92 8.71 2.00
CA PRO A 197 -3.01 9.78 2.39
C PRO A 197 -2.37 10.47 1.16
N PRO A 198 -2.17 11.80 1.17
CA PRO A 198 -1.65 12.55 0.03
C PRO A 198 -0.41 11.98 -0.64
N ARG A 199 0.60 11.58 0.15
CA ARG A 199 1.83 10.99 -0.40
C ARG A 199 1.55 9.64 -1.04
N TRP A 200 0.71 8.83 -0.40
CA TRP A 200 0.27 7.54 -0.93
C TRP A 200 -0.47 7.69 -2.28
N GLU A 201 -1.44 8.61 -2.40
CA GLU A 201 -2.15 8.86 -3.67
C GLU A 201 -1.18 9.29 -4.79
N THR A 202 -0.15 10.06 -4.45
CA THR A 202 0.88 10.50 -5.41
C THR A 202 1.67 9.31 -5.94
N ARG A 203 2.13 8.41 -5.06
CA ARG A 203 2.85 7.18 -5.45
C ARG A 203 2.00 6.24 -6.30
N LEU A 204 0.71 6.17 -5.99
CA LEU A 204 -0.26 5.44 -6.80
C LEU A 204 -0.40 6.05 -8.20
N ALA A 205 -0.50 7.38 -8.30
CA ALA A 205 -0.54 8.06 -9.59
C ALA A 205 0.76 7.85 -10.40
N ASP A 206 1.92 7.94 -9.76
CA ASP A 206 3.22 7.68 -10.39
C ASP A 206 3.26 6.28 -11.02
N ALA A 207 2.76 5.26 -10.31
CA ALA A 207 2.72 3.89 -10.82
C ALA A 207 1.93 3.75 -12.13
N TYR A 208 0.89 4.57 -12.32
CA TYR A 208 0.07 4.56 -13.52
C TYR A 208 0.74 5.21 -14.73
N VAL A 209 1.54 6.25 -14.49
CA VAL A 209 2.18 7.03 -15.57
C VAL A 209 3.47 6.38 -16.07
N GLN A 210 4.16 5.62 -15.22
CA GLN A 210 5.45 5.00 -15.55
C GLN A 210 5.40 3.89 -16.60
N VAL A 211 4.21 3.46 -17.02
CA VAL A 211 4.07 2.34 -17.95
C VAL A 211 3.98 2.87 -19.38
N PRO A 212 5.03 2.73 -20.20
CA PRO A 212 4.93 3.07 -21.62
C PRO A 212 3.82 2.24 -22.29
N PRO A 213 3.14 2.79 -23.31
CA PRO A 213 2.10 2.08 -24.03
C PRO A 213 2.68 0.77 -24.58
N HIS A 214 1.97 -0.34 -24.34
CA HIS A 214 2.42 -1.64 -24.80
C HIS A 214 2.50 -1.64 -26.33
N PRO A 215 3.62 -2.08 -26.95
CA PRO A 215 3.78 -2.06 -28.41
C PRO A 215 2.75 -2.91 -29.19
N TYR A 216 1.91 -3.68 -28.50
CA TYR A 216 0.85 -4.49 -29.11
C TYR A 216 -0.54 -3.82 -29.12
N SER A 217 -0.68 -2.55 -28.71
CA SER A 217 -1.93 -1.78 -28.89
C SER A 217 -2.16 -1.28 -30.33
N GLY A 218 -1.33 -1.70 -31.30
CA GLY A 218 -1.39 -1.29 -32.71
C GLY A 218 -2.25 -2.16 -33.65
N ALA A 219 -3.13 -3.03 -33.15
CA ALA A 219 -4.10 -3.71 -34.03
C ALA A 219 -5.27 -2.77 -34.35
N THR A 220 -5.03 -1.79 -35.23
CA THR A 220 -6.08 -1.02 -35.89
C THR A 220 -6.87 -1.99 -36.76
N VAL A 221 -8.08 -2.36 -36.32
CA VAL A 221 -9.07 -3.02 -37.17
C VAL A 221 -9.45 -2.02 -38.27
N GLN A 222 -8.84 -2.14 -39.45
CA GLN A 222 -9.38 -1.53 -40.65
C GLN A 222 -10.71 -2.22 -40.95
N ARG A 223 -11.78 -1.43 -40.98
CA ARG A 223 -13.08 -1.82 -41.52
C ARG A 223 -13.13 -1.46 -43.00
#